data_AF-A0A8R1TKH0-F1
#
_entry.id   AF-A0A8R1TKH0-F1
#
_cell.length_a   1.000
_cell.length_b   1.000
_cell.length_c   1.000
_cell.angle_alpha   90.00
_cell.angle_beta   90.00
_cell.angle_gamma   90.00
#
_symmetry.space_group_name_H-M   'P 1'
#
loop_
_entity.id
_entity.type
_entity.pdbx_description
1 polymer ?
#
loop_
_entity_poly.entity_id
_entity_poly.type
_entity_poly.pdbx_seq_one_letter_code
_entity_poly.pdbx_strand_id
1 'polypeptide(L)'
;MASAKSIQTYSIDWHTSEAHNYINANYVDTFQEEKKFILMQSPMENTVKSFWAMIYQENVAEIVAMINYIEFQLRQGNSQERKILHIYLYTWHNKGTPERSTEVFDLKFSTNYNRKFLTKRRKAAGYVFSSFPERMTCFISSSPIVVCCLTDSGRSGTLAVLDIFCRKMVYTKKLSNGNILVNIQDTVLRVRT
;
A
#
# COMPACT_ATOMS: atom_id res chain seq x y z
N MET A 1 18.94 -6.37 10.06
CA MET A 1 18.09 -7.59 10.06
C MET A 1 16.68 -7.22 10.53
N ALA A 2 15.98 -6.34 9.82
CA ALA A 2 14.74 -5.74 10.30
C ALA A 2 13.71 -5.60 9.16
N SER A 3 12.89 -6.63 8.97
CA SER A 3 11.64 -6.60 8.17
C SER A 3 11.05 -8.01 8.22
N ALA A 4 10.17 -8.29 9.18
CA ALA A 4 9.40 -9.53 9.17
C ALA A 4 8.34 -9.43 8.07
N LYS A 5 8.62 -10.03 6.91
CA LYS A 5 7.62 -10.20 5.85
C LYS A 5 6.74 -11.38 6.24
N SER A 6 5.45 -11.15 6.40
CA SER A 6 4.49 -12.25 6.38
C SER A 6 3.70 -12.19 5.06
N ILE A 7 3.35 -13.33 4.50
CA ILE A 7 2.35 -13.38 3.43
C ILE A 7 1.12 -13.95 4.10
N GLN A 8 0.10 -13.11 4.30
CA GLN A 8 -1.15 -13.55 4.89
C GLN A 8 -2.18 -13.79 3.79
N THR A 9 -3.06 -14.75 3.99
CA THR A 9 -4.22 -14.95 3.11
C THR A 9 -5.44 -14.62 3.93
N TYR A 10 -6.37 -13.87 3.33
CA TYR A 10 -7.52 -13.35 4.03
C TYR A 10 -8.78 -13.83 3.33
N SER A 11 -9.63 -14.50 4.09
CA SER A 11 -11.02 -14.79 3.71
C SER A 11 -11.83 -13.58 4.13
N ILE A 12 -12.09 -12.69 3.17
CA ILE A 12 -12.67 -11.39 3.51
C ILE A 12 -14.16 -11.45 3.20
N ASP A 13 -14.95 -11.13 4.22
CA ASP A 13 -16.38 -10.98 4.05
C ASP A 13 -16.72 -9.57 3.58
N TRP A 14 -17.17 -9.46 2.33
CA TRP A 14 -17.52 -8.19 1.72
C TRP A 14 -18.95 -7.76 2.06
N HIS A 15 -19.79 -8.69 2.54
CA HIS A 15 -21.17 -8.45 2.90
C HIS A 15 -21.29 -8.13 4.39
N THR A 16 -20.66 -7.02 4.82
CA THR A 16 -20.84 -6.54 6.18
C THR A 16 -21.89 -5.43 6.18
N SER A 17 -23.12 -5.75 6.61
CA SER A 17 -24.19 -4.76 6.84
C SER A 17 -23.79 -3.66 7.86
N GLU A 18 -22.72 -3.91 8.61
CA GLU A 18 -22.14 -3.00 9.61
C GLU A 18 -20.97 -2.15 9.08
N ALA A 19 -20.55 -2.28 7.81
CA ALA A 19 -19.53 -1.38 7.27
C ALA A 19 -20.13 0.03 7.08
N HIS A 20 -19.53 1.01 7.76
CA HIS A 20 -19.81 2.42 7.52
C HIS A 20 -19.15 2.89 6.22
N ASN A 21 -19.78 3.85 5.53
CA ASN A 21 -19.29 4.43 4.29
C ASN A 21 -18.05 5.34 4.47
N TYR A 22 -17.64 5.63 5.71
CA TYR A 22 -16.48 6.46 6.02
C TYR A 22 -15.36 5.63 6.63
N ILE A 23 -14.15 5.85 6.13
CA ILE A 23 -12.89 5.39 6.72
C ILE A 23 -11.87 6.52 6.61
N ASN A 24 -11.06 6.72 7.66
CA ASN A 24 -9.98 7.71 7.61
C ASN A 24 -8.81 7.18 6.77
N ALA A 25 -8.94 7.34 5.46
CA ALA A 25 -7.99 6.91 4.44
C ALA A 25 -7.99 7.91 3.28
N ASN A 26 -6.80 8.25 2.77
CA ASN A 26 -6.63 9.23 1.71
C ASN A 26 -5.82 8.63 0.57
N TYR A 27 -6.22 8.92 -0.68
CA TYR A 27 -5.42 8.60 -1.85
C TYR A 27 -4.19 9.49 -1.90
N VAL A 28 -3.06 8.89 -2.26
CA VAL A 28 -1.85 9.64 -2.58
C VAL A 28 -1.33 9.21 -3.94
N ASP A 29 -1.23 10.21 -4.81
CA ASP A 29 -0.65 10.08 -6.13
C ASP A 29 0.88 10.06 -6.05
N THR A 30 1.49 9.50 -7.09
CA THR A 30 2.88 9.81 -7.42
C THR A 30 2.93 10.74 -8.62
N PHE A 31 4.13 11.17 -9.02
CA PHE A 31 4.28 11.98 -10.23
C PHE A 31 4.00 11.21 -11.55
N GLN A 32 3.80 9.88 -11.50
CA GLN A 32 3.54 9.05 -12.70
C GLN A 32 2.30 8.15 -12.59
N GLU A 33 1.78 7.93 -11.39
CA GLU A 33 0.67 7.01 -11.13
C GLU A 33 -0.31 7.68 -10.16
N GLU A 34 -1.55 7.88 -10.60
CA GLU A 34 -2.67 8.31 -9.77
C GLU A 34 -3.10 7.21 -8.80
N LYS A 35 -3.58 7.60 -7.62
CA LYS A 35 -4.10 6.71 -6.57
C LYS A 35 -3.16 5.54 -6.23
N LYS A 36 -1.85 5.79 -6.29
CA LYS A 36 -0.86 4.72 -6.07
C LYS A 36 -0.91 4.19 -4.64
N PHE A 37 -1.11 5.07 -3.68
CA PHE A 37 -1.20 4.72 -2.28
C PHE A 37 -2.57 5.06 -1.72
N ILE A 38 -2.98 4.29 -0.72
CA ILE A 38 -4.00 4.69 0.24
C ILE A 38 -3.28 4.81 1.58
N LEU A 39 -3.15 6.03 2.10
CA LEU A 39 -2.59 6.27 3.42
C LEU A 39 -3.73 6.29 4.42
N MET A 40 -3.63 5.48 5.47
CA MET A 40 -4.69 5.38 6.47
C MET A 40 -4.14 5.20 7.89
N GLN A 41 -4.99 5.47 8.87
CA GLN A 41 -4.75 5.09 10.26
C GLN A 41 -4.88 3.56 10.41
N SER A 42 -4.34 2.97 11.47
CA SER A 42 -4.65 1.57 11.79
C SER A 42 -6.16 1.40 12.02
N PRO A 43 -6.81 0.34 11.51
CA PRO A 43 -8.20 0.09 11.87
C PRO A 43 -8.32 -0.15 13.38
N MET A 44 -9.43 0.33 13.92
CA MET A 44 -9.88 0.08 15.29
C MET A 44 -10.97 -1.00 15.25
N GLU A 45 -11.34 -1.57 16.41
CA GLU A 45 -12.37 -2.61 16.52
C GLU A 45 -13.68 -2.23 15.81
N ASN A 46 -14.11 -0.97 15.94
CA ASN A 46 -15.33 -0.44 15.31
C ASN A 46 -15.18 -0.07 13.82
N THR A 47 -13.98 -0.08 13.25
CA THR A 47 -13.72 0.30 11.85
C THR A 47 -13.12 -0.82 11.01
N VAL A 48 -12.82 -1.98 11.62
CA VAL A 48 -12.23 -3.13 10.93
C VAL A 48 -13.08 -3.65 9.76
N LYS A 49 -14.42 -3.59 9.88
CA LYS A 49 -15.34 -3.99 8.80
C LYS A 49 -15.27 -3.03 7.60
N SER A 50 -15.30 -1.73 7.85
CA SER A 50 -15.10 -0.70 6.81
C SER A 50 -13.71 -0.80 6.17
N PHE A 51 -12.67 -1.14 6.95
CA PHE A 51 -11.34 -1.39 6.41
C PHE A 51 -11.34 -2.52 5.39
N TRP A 52 -11.89 -3.68 5.75
CA TRP A 52 -11.96 -4.82 4.83
C TRP A 52 -12.87 -4.54 3.62
N ALA A 53 -13.96 -3.80 3.79
CA ALA A 53 -14.78 -3.34 2.67
C ALA A 53 -13.97 -2.47 1.69
N MET A 54 -13.18 -1.51 2.19
CA MET A 54 -12.28 -0.68 1.37
C MET A 54 -11.24 -1.53 0.64
N ILE A 55 -10.61 -2.49 1.32
CA ILE A 55 -9.66 -3.44 0.73
C ILE A 55 -10.29 -4.20 -0.46
N TYR A 56 -11.58 -4.53 -0.37
CA TYR A 56 -12.32 -5.16 -1.48
C TYR A 56 -12.46 -4.25 -2.68
N GLN A 57 -13.05 -3.08 -2.39
CA GLN A 57 -13.60 -2.14 -3.35
C GLN A 57 -12.47 -1.58 -4.19
N GLU A 58 -11.35 -1.28 -3.53
CA GLU A 58 -10.13 -0.77 -4.15
C GLU A 58 -9.23 -1.88 -4.72
N ASN A 59 -9.66 -3.14 -4.65
CA ASN A 59 -8.93 -4.31 -5.16
C ASN A 59 -7.48 -4.37 -4.64
N VAL A 60 -7.31 -4.06 -3.35
CA VAL A 60 -5.99 -3.94 -2.72
C VAL A 60 -5.31 -5.30 -2.69
N ALA A 61 -4.04 -5.28 -3.06
CA ALA A 61 -3.20 -6.47 -3.18
C ALA A 61 -2.06 -6.52 -2.17
N GLU A 62 -1.73 -5.36 -1.63
CA GLU A 62 -0.55 -5.14 -0.81
C GLU A 62 -0.91 -4.16 0.31
N ILE A 63 -0.72 -4.61 1.54
CA ILE A 63 -0.84 -3.82 2.76
C ILE A 63 0.56 -3.71 3.36
N VAL A 64 0.97 -2.49 3.69
CA VAL A 64 2.22 -2.17 4.38
C VAL A 64 1.87 -1.54 5.71
N ALA A 65 2.24 -2.20 6.79
CA ALA A 65 1.94 -1.74 8.13
C ALA A 65 3.20 -1.44 8.94
N MET A 66 3.27 -0.22 9.47
CA MET A 66 4.41 0.30 10.25
C MET A 66 4.02 0.54 11.72
N ILE A 67 3.40 -0.49 12.31
CA ILE A 67 2.90 -0.52 13.69
C ILE A 67 3.22 -1.87 14.31
N ASN A 68 3.48 -1.87 15.62
CA ASN A 68 3.92 -3.06 16.35
C ASN A 68 2.74 -3.99 16.73
N TYR A 69 1.50 -3.49 16.66
CA TYR A 69 0.31 -4.23 16.99
C TYR A 69 -0.71 -4.06 15.87
N ILE A 70 -1.10 -5.16 15.23
CA ILE A 70 -2.29 -5.13 14.37
C ILE A 70 -3.16 -6.33 14.67
N GLU A 71 -4.22 -6.04 15.39
CA GLU A 71 -5.43 -6.82 15.29
C GLU A 71 -6.17 -6.45 14.02
N PHE A 72 -5.66 -6.92 12.88
CA PHE A 72 -6.53 -7.19 11.76
C PHE A 72 -7.33 -8.45 12.12
N GLN A 73 -8.23 -8.35 13.09
CA GLN A 73 -9.15 -9.44 13.39
C GLN A 73 -10.11 -9.59 12.22
N LEU A 74 -9.74 -10.45 11.27
CA LEU A 74 -10.67 -11.01 10.31
C LEU A 74 -11.54 -12.00 11.04
N ARG A 75 -12.85 -11.73 11.07
CA ARG A 75 -13.80 -12.81 11.20
C ARG A 75 -13.78 -13.57 9.87
N GLN A 76 -13.41 -14.84 9.91
CA GLN A 76 -13.49 -15.72 8.75
C GLN A 76 -14.93 -15.65 8.22
N GLY A 77 -15.11 -15.11 7.01
CA GLY A 77 -16.38 -15.16 6.30
C GLY A 77 -16.42 -16.35 5.36
N ASN A 78 -17.62 -16.84 5.05
CA ASN A 78 -17.85 -17.90 4.05
C ASN A 78 -17.67 -17.40 2.59
N SER A 79 -16.97 -16.27 2.41
CA SER A 79 -16.86 -15.51 1.16
C SER A 79 -15.56 -15.84 0.42
N GLN A 80 -15.45 -15.39 -0.85
CA GLN A 80 -14.27 -15.64 -1.69
C GLN A 80 -12.96 -15.21 -1.01
N GLU A 81 -12.02 -16.14 -0.89
CA GLU A 81 -10.68 -15.85 -0.36
C GLU A 81 -9.89 -14.96 -1.31
N ARG A 82 -9.27 -13.90 -0.78
CA ARG A 82 -8.29 -13.07 -1.51
C ARG A 82 -6.92 -13.17 -0.84
N LYS A 83 -5.92 -13.45 -1.66
CA LYS A 83 -4.51 -13.42 -1.22
C LYS A 83 -4.02 -11.98 -1.26
N ILE A 84 -3.67 -11.44 -0.10
CA ILE A 84 -3.16 -10.08 0.05
C ILE A 84 -1.78 -10.16 0.67
N LEU A 85 -0.80 -9.56 0.02
CA LEU A 85 0.52 -9.45 0.62
C LEU A 85 0.47 -8.46 1.78
N HIS A 86 0.86 -8.90 2.97
CA HIS A 86 0.86 -8.02 4.13
C HIS A 86 2.23 -7.92 4.78
N ILE A 87 2.92 -6.81 4.49
CA ILE A 87 4.25 -6.51 5.00
C ILE A 87 4.11 -5.78 6.33
N TYR A 88 4.68 -6.34 7.40
CA TYR A 88 4.71 -5.72 8.72
C TYR A 88 6.13 -5.28 9.05
N LEU A 89 6.27 -4.09 9.64
CA LEU A 89 7.53 -3.62 10.19
C LEU A 89 7.41 -3.40 11.69
N TYR A 90 7.76 -4.44 12.46
CA TYR A 90 7.72 -4.43 13.93
C TYR A 90 8.87 -3.65 14.57
N THR A 91 9.95 -3.37 13.82
CA THR A 91 11.14 -2.71 14.40
C THR A 91 10.92 -1.22 14.69
N TRP A 92 9.83 -0.63 14.19
CA TRP A 92 9.49 0.74 14.52
C TRP A 92 8.68 0.76 15.82
N HIS A 93 9.32 1.25 16.89
CA HIS A 93 8.66 1.58 18.16
C HIS A 93 7.33 2.31 17.95
N ASN A 94 6.38 2.26 18.89
CA ASN A 94 5.08 2.93 18.73
C ASN A 94 5.19 4.46 18.51
N LYS A 95 6.28 5.06 19.00
CA LYS A 95 6.63 6.47 18.76
C LYS A 95 8.08 6.54 18.28
N GLY A 96 8.36 7.43 17.33
CA GLY A 96 9.71 7.70 16.85
C GLY A 96 9.97 7.28 15.40
N THR A 97 11.22 7.47 15.00
CA THR A 97 11.80 7.11 13.71
C THR A 97 12.43 5.71 13.78
N PRO A 98 12.68 5.04 12.65
CA PRO A 98 13.53 3.85 12.64
C PRO A 98 14.89 4.11 13.32
N GLU A 99 15.47 3.08 13.91
CA GLU A 99 16.83 3.15 14.50
C GLU A 99 17.88 3.43 13.43
N ARG A 100 17.68 2.91 12.21
CA ARG A 100 18.56 3.10 11.06
C ARG A 100 17.77 3.52 9.84
N SER A 101 18.25 4.52 9.12
CA SER A 101 17.64 4.97 7.86
C SER A 101 17.50 3.83 6.83
N THR A 102 18.41 2.85 6.88
CA THR A 102 18.37 1.64 6.04
C THR A 102 17.08 0.85 6.18
N GLU A 103 16.41 0.88 7.32
CA GLU A 103 15.15 0.13 7.52
C GLU A 103 14.01 0.67 6.65
N VAL A 104 13.91 2.00 6.49
CA VAL A 104 12.90 2.60 5.59
C VAL A 104 13.19 2.18 4.14
N PHE A 105 14.47 2.18 3.76
CA PHE A 105 14.88 1.77 2.43
C PHE A 105 14.62 0.29 2.19
N ASP A 106 14.96 -0.59 3.13
CA ASP A 106 14.70 -2.04 3.03
C ASP A 106 13.20 -2.33 2.90
N LEU A 107 12.35 -1.63 3.67
CA LEU A 107 10.90 -1.70 3.53
C LEU A 107 10.47 -1.26 2.12
N LYS A 108 10.95 -0.10 1.68
CA LYS A 108 10.60 0.48 0.38
C LYS A 108 11.05 -0.41 -0.79
N PHE A 109 12.25 -0.99 -0.73
CA PHE A 109 12.76 -1.94 -1.71
C PHE A 109 11.93 -3.22 -1.71
N SER A 110 11.54 -3.70 -0.54
CA SER A 110 10.68 -4.87 -0.39
C SER A 110 9.31 -4.67 -1.03
N THR A 111 8.64 -3.55 -0.73
CA THR A 111 7.37 -3.15 -1.35
C THR A 111 7.51 -3.07 -2.87
N ASN A 112 8.56 -2.41 -3.38
CA ASN A 112 8.78 -2.29 -4.83
C ASN A 112 9.06 -3.63 -5.52
N TYR A 113 9.85 -4.50 -4.91
CA TYR A 113 10.13 -5.85 -5.41
C TYR A 113 8.84 -6.68 -5.48
N ASN A 114 8.08 -6.69 -4.38
CA ASN A 114 6.84 -7.44 -4.28
C ASN A 114 5.77 -6.93 -5.24
N ARG A 115 5.63 -5.61 -5.38
CA ARG A 115 4.74 -5.00 -6.37
C ARG A 115 5.06 -5.47 -7.78
N LYS A 116 6.34 -5.47 -8.18
CA LYS A 116 6.78 -6.00 -9.49
C LYS A 116 6.44 -7.48 -9.64
N PHE A 117 6.67 -8.27 -8.60
CA PHE A 117 6.38 -9.70 -8.58
C PHE A 117 4.87 -9.99 -8.71
N LEU A 118 4.03 -9.32 -7.92
CA LEU A 118 2.57 -9.43 -7.97
C LEU A 118 2.01 -9.02 -9.33
N THR A 119 2.51 -7.93 -9.91
CA THR A 119 2.14 -7.49 -11.27
C THR A 119 2.53 -8.53 -12.32
N LYS A 120 3.73 -9.12 -12.23
CA LYS A 120 4.18 -10.18 -13.16
C LYS A 120 3.30 -11.43 -13.05
N ARG A 121 3.03 -11.90 -11.82
CA ARG A 121 2.18 -13.09 -11.57
C ARG A 121 0.77 -12.88 -12.10
N ARG A 122 0.21 -11.69 -11.89
CA ARG A 122 -1.16 -11.39 -12.33
C ARG A 122 -1.26 -11.17 -13.83
N LYS A 123 -0.24 -10.58 -14.48
CA LYS A 123 -0.15 -10.60 -15.95
C LYS A 123 -0.12 -12.03 -16.46
N ALA A 124 0.74 -12.88 -15.91
CA ALA A 124 0.80 -14.30 -16.29
C ALA A 124 -0.53 -15.03 -16.07
N ALA A 125 -1.22 -14.79 -14.95
CA ALA A 125 -2.55 -15.35 -14.71
C ALA A 125 -3.63 -14.77 -15.67
N GLY A 126 -3.57 -13.47 -15.99
CA GLY A 126 -4.48 -12.83 -16.95
C GLY A 126 -4.32 -13.37 -18.37
N TYR A 127 -3.09 -13.76 -18.77
CA TYR A 127 -2.87 -14.49 -20.03
C TYR A 127 -3.47 -15.91 -20.01
N VAL A 128 -3.62 -16.53 -18.83
CA VAL A 128 -4.21 -17.86 -18.66
C VAL A 128 -5.75 -17.80 -18.63
N PHE A 129 -6.35 -16.67 -18.23
CA PHE A 129 -7.80 -16.47 -18.09
C PHE A 129 -8.36 -15.42 -19.06
N SER A 130 -7.97 -15.49 -20.34
CA SER A 130 -8.45 -14.62 -21.42
C SER A 130 -9.93 -14.78 -21.78
N SER A 131 -10.67 -15.65 -21.09
CA SER A 131 -12.09 -15.97 -21.32
C SER A 131 -13.06 -15.30 -20.33
N PHE A 132 -12.61 -14.43 -19.44
CA PHE A 132 -13.49 -13.66 -18.55
C PHE A 132 -13.65 -12.20 -19.01
N PRO A 133 -14.82 -11.56 -18.80
CA PRO A 133 -15.14 -10.23 -19.34
C PRO A 133 -14.07 -9.19 -18.99
N GLU A 134 -13.73 -8.36 -19.98
CA GLU A 134 -12.65 -7.35 -20.04
C GLU A 134 -12.55 -6.40 -18.82
N ARG A 135 -13.55 -6.36 -17.94
CA ARG A 135 -13.55 -5.53 -16.73
C ARG A 135 -12.67 -6.05 -15.59
N MET A 136 -12.19 -7.30 -15.59
CA MET A 136 -11.42 -7.83 -14.44
C MET A 136 -9.90 -7.82 -14.65
N THR A 137 -9.42 -7.76 -15.90
CA THR A 137 -8.01 -8.01 -16.25
C THR A 137 -7.13 -6.76 -16.31
N CYS A 138 -7.72 -5.55 -16.31
CA CYS A 138 -6.98 -4.28 -16.48
C CYS A 138 -6.53 -3.60 -15.16
N PHE A 139 -7.16 -3.89 -14.03
CA PHE A 139 -7.06 -3.03 -12.82
C PHE A 139 -5.86 -3.29 -11.90
N ILE A 140 -5.03 -4.28 -12.18
CA ILE A 140 -3.98 -4.66 -11.22
C ILE A 140 -2.75 -3.76 -11.30
N SER A 141 -2.43 -3.20 -12.47
CA SER A 141 -1.33 -2.24 -12.56
C SER A 141 -1.62 -0.99 -11.73
N SER A 142 -2.89 -0.69 -11.50
CA SER A 142 -3.39 0.48 -10.77
C SER A 142 -3.87 0.18 -9.35
N SER A 143 -3.86 -1.08 -8.86
CA SER A 143 -4.32 -1.35 -7.49
C SER A 143 -3.47 -0.58 -6.46
N PRO A 144 -4.06 0.21 -5.54
CA PRO A 144 -3.33 0.96 -4.55
C PRO A 144 -2.56 0.05 -3.58
N ILE A 145 -1.46 0.56 -3.06
CA ILE A 145 -0.76 0.00 -1.90
C ILE A 145 -1.33 0.70 -0.66
N VAL A 146 -1.94 -0.06 0.23
CA VAL A 146 -2.41 0.47 1.51
C VAL A 146 -1.22 0.59 2.45
N VAL A 147 -1.00 1.78 3.00
CA VAL A 147 0.06 2.05 3.98
C VAL A 147 -0.58 2.54 5.27
N CYS A 148 -0.47 1.74 6.33
CA CYS A 148 -1.04 2.09 7.64
C CYS A 148 0.04 2.38 8.70
N CYS A 149 -0.23 3.41 9.50
CA CYS A 149 0.50 3.71 10.72
C CYS A 149 -0.46 4.08 11.87
N LEU A 150 0.07 4.36 13.08
CA LEU A 150 -0.75 4.70 14.26
C LEU A 150 -1.64 5.92 14.00
N THR A 151 -1.03 7.02 13.56
CA THR A 151 -1.71 8.23 13.08
C THR A 151 -1.27 8.44 11.63
N ASP A 152 -2.19 8.20 10.69
CA ASP A 152 -2.12 8.19 9.21
C ASP A 152 -1.08 9.04 8.45
N SER A 153 -0.52 10.09 9.04
CA SER A 153 0.21 11.12 8.32
C SER A 153 1.74 10.97 8.35
N GLY A 154 2.34 10.64 9.50
CA GLY A 154 3.79 10.75 9.68
C GLY A 154 4.59 9.68 8.93
N ARG A 155 4.40 8.42 9.33
CA ARG A 155 5.17 7.28 8.80
C ARG A 155 4.73 6.92 7.40
N SER A 156 3.42 6.81 7.20
CA SER A 156 2.81 6.52 5.90
C SER A 156 3.18 7.59 4.87
N GLY A 157 3.10 8.88 5.23
CA GLY A 157 3.54 9.98 4.38
C GLY A 157 5.03 9.91 4.04
N THR A 158 5.88 9.59 5.03
CA THR A 158 7.33 9.41 4.80
C THR A 158 7.61 8.32 3.77
N LEU A 159 6.93 7.17 3.85
CA LEU A 159 7.12 6.07 2.89
C LEU A 159 6.65 6.44 1.48
N ALA A 160 5.51 7.15 1.36
CA ALA A 160 4.98 7.62 0.08
C ALA A 160 5.90 8.67 -0.56
N VAL A 161 6.34 9.68 0.20
CA VAL A 161 7.27 10.71 -0.25
C VAL A 161 8.61 10.09 -0.68
N LEU A 162 9.12 9.11 0.06
CA LEU A 162 10.34 8.39 -0.32
C LEU A 162 10.18 7.65 -1.66
N ASP A 163 9.04 7.00 -1.91
CA ASP A 163 8.76 6.38 -3.21
C ASP A 163 8.77 7.41 -4.35
N ILE A 164 8.12 8.56 -4.13
CA ILE A 164 8.07 9.64 -5.12
C ILE A 164 9.48 10.14 -5.42
N PHE A 165 10.31 10.38 -4.41
CA PHE A 165 11.69 10.81 -4.61
C PHE A 165 12.54 9.77 -5.34
N CYS A 166 12.49 8.50 -4.92
CA CYS A 166 13.23 7.43 -5.60
C CYS A 166 12.88 7.35 -7.08
N ARG A 167 11.60 7.47 -7.41
CA ARG A 167 11.13 7.44 -8.81
C ARG A 167 11.51 8.72 -9.57
N LYS A 168 11.40 9.91 -8.95
CA LYS A 168 11.82 11.19 -9.55
C LYS A 168 13.32 11.19 -9.83
N MET A 169 14.14 10.61 -8.97
CA MET A 169 15.59 10.45 -9.19
C MET A 169 15.88 9.53 -10.39
N VAL A 170 15.22 8.37 -10.45
CA VAL A 170 15.37 7.43 -11.58
C VAL A 170 14.93 8.07 -12.89
N TYR A 171 13.86 8.87 -12.87
CA TYR A 171 13.35 9.58 -14.05
C TYR A 171 14.29 10.73 -14.46
N THR A 172 14.76 11.53 -13.50
CA THR A 172 15.74 12.62 -13.73
C THR A 172 17.00 12.08 -14.41
N LYS A 173 17.52 10.92 -13.98
CA LYS A 173 18.68 10.27 -14.62
C LYS A 173 18.47 9.95 -16.11
N LYS A 174 17.23 9.77 -16.57
CA LYS A 174 16.90 9.51 -17.99
C LYS A 174 16.78 10.78 -18.83
N LEU A 175 16.66 11.95 -18.19
CA LEU A 175 16.57 13.22 -18.89
C LEU A 175 17.96 13.64 -19.35
N SER A 176 18.13 13.88 -20.66
CA SER A 176 19.39 14.32 -21.27
C SER A 176 19.67 15.81 -21.06
N ASN A 177 18.70 16.58 -20.57
CA ASN A 177 18.76 18.04 -20.47
C ASN A 177 19.27 18.57 -19.11
N GLY A 178 19.63 17.69 -18.17
CA GLY A 178 20.10 18.09 -16.84
C GLY A 178 19.02 18.62 -15.89
N ASN A 179 17.74 18.60 -16.27
CA ASN A 179 16.66 19.09 -15.41
C ASN A 179 16.44 18.17 -14.21
N ILE A 180 16.69 18.68 -13.01
CA ILE A 180 16.44 17.98 -11.75
C ILE A 180 14.97 18.17 -11.37
N LEU A 181 14.20 17.06 -11.35
CA LEU A 181 12.77 17.10 -10.98
C LEU A 181 12.51 16.83 -9.49
N VAL A 182 13.57 16.54 -8.72
CA VAL A 182 13.48 16.26 -7.29
C VAL A 182 13.39 17.59 -6.53
N ASN A 183 12.17 18.01 -6.20
CA ASN A 183 11.90 19.12 -5.29
C ASN A 183 11.25 18.59 -4.00
N ILE A 184 11.96 18.70 -2.88
CA ILE A 184 11.53 18.14 -1.60
C ILE A 184 10.28 18.86 -1.08
N GLN A 185 10.33 20.20 -1.07
CA GLN A 185 9.25 21.02 -0.54
C GLN A 185 7.96 20.84 -1.33
N ASP A 186 8.04 20.89 -2.66
CA ASP A 186 6.89 20.62 -3.55
C ASP A 186 6.28 19.23 -3.32
N THR A 187 7.14 18.21 -3.23
CA THR A 187 6.67 16.83 -3.05
C THR A 187 6.00 16.63 -1.69
N VAL A 188 6.56 17.21 -0.63
CA VAL A 188 5.96 17.13 0.72
C VAL A 188 4.68 17.94 0.80
N LEU A 189 4.63 19.12 0.19
CA LEU A 189 3.41 19.95 0.14
C LEU A 189 2.29 19.21 -0.60
N ARG A 190 2.57 18.58 -1.74
CA ARG A 190 1.58 17.82 -2.51
C ARG A 190 1.01 16.60 -1.77
N VAL A 191 1.79 15.97 -0.90
CA VAL A 191 1.31 14.83 -0.08
C VAL A 191 0.54 15.31 1.16
N ARG A 192 0.71 16.59 1.57
CA ARG A 192 -0.01 17.18 2.70
C ARG A 192 -1.36 17.81 2.32
N THR A 193 -1.55 18.14 1.05
CA THR A 193 -2.81 18.64 0.47
C THR A 193 -3.73 17.51 0.09
#